data_AF-A0A355UCW2-F1
#
_entry.id   AF-A0A355UCW2-F1
#
_cell.length_a   1.000
_cell.length_b   1.000
_cell.length_c   1.000
_cell.angle_alpha   90.00
_cell.angle_beta   90.00
_cell.angle_gamma   90.00
#
_symmetry.space_group_name_H-M   'P 1'
#
loop_
_entity.id
_entity.type
_entity.pdbx_description
1 polymer ?
#
loop_
_entity_poly.entity_id
_entity_poly.type
_entity_poly.pdbx_seq_one_letter_code
_entity_poly.pdbx_strand_id
1 'polypeptide(L)'
;MSDSPTEPIIATWGLVPTWSNDKQAIWDKTLNARGETILEKPAFKESAATKRCIVFIEGFYEHHHKSGSSFPYFIQLKRKTFLQLRVYGQNGRIMKEKFSKLLVV
;
A
#
# COMPACT_ATOMS: atom_id res chain seq x y z
N MET A 1 -8.40 -14.26 13.53
CA MET A 1 -7.09 -13.60 13.58
C MET A 1 -7.19 -12.52 14.64
N SER A 2 -6.20 -12.41 15.52
CA SER A 2 -6.23 -11.41 16.60
C SER A 2 -6.10 -10.02 15.99
N ASP A 3 -7.08 -9.13 16.21
CA ASP A 3 -7.01 -7.71 15.84
C ASP A 3 -6.18 -6.90 16.86
N SER A 4 -5.19 -7.54 17.50
CA SER A 4 -4.35 -6.86 18.48
C SER A 4 -3.51 -5.78 17.78
N PRO A 5 -3.59 -4.52 18.21
CA PRO A 5 -2.86 -3.41 17.59
C PRO A 5 -1.34 -3.48 17.81
N THR A 6 -0.86 -4.45 18.59
CA THR A 6 0.55 -4.57 19.00
C THR A 6 1.36 -5.56 18.17
N GLU A 7 0.71 -6.37 17.34
CA GLU A 7 1.39 -7.42 16.57
C GLU A 7 1.25 -7.17 15.07
N PRO A 8 2.37 -7.16 14.32
CA PRO A 8 2.29 -7.06 12.88
C PRO A 8 1.67 -8.34 12.30
N ILE A 9 0.75 -8.16 11.36
CA ILE A 9 0.16 -9.27 10.60
C ILE A 9 0.72 -9.30 9.17
N ILE A 10 0.78 -10.50 8.59
CA ILE A 10 1.12 -10.64 7.19
C ILE A 10 -0.12 -10.31 6.34
N ALA A 11 0.03 -9.40 5.39
CA ALA A 11 -1.00 -9.00 4.45
C ALA A 11 -0.44 -8.90 3.02
N THR A 12 -1.31 -9.04 2.03
CA THR A 12 -0.97 -8.77 0.63
C THR A 12 -1.06 -7.28 0.34
N TRP A 13 -0.07 -6.77 -0.38
CA TRP A 13 -0.12 -5.44 -0.97
C TRP A 13 -1.00 -5.46 -2.21
N GLY A 14 -2.05 -4.64 -2.21
CA GLY A 14 -3.01 -4.50 -3.31
C GLY A 14 -4.39 -4.93 -2.83
N LEU A 15 -5.34 -4.00 -2.87
CA LEU A 15 -6.65 -4.19 -2.28
C LEU A 15 -7.60 -4.88 -3.27
N VAL A 16 -7.94 -6.15 -3.02
CA VAL A 16 -8.91 -6.88 -3.85
C VAL A 16 -10.27 -6.88 -3.16
N PRO A 17 -11.25 -6.09 -3.65
CA PRO A 17 -12.58 -6.08 -3.07
C PRO A 17 -13.29 -7.41 -3.29
N THR A 18 -14.06 -7.83 -2.30
CA THR A 18 -14.78 -9.12 -2.35
C THR A 18 -15.78 -9.23 -3.49
N TRP A 19 -16.30 -8.10 -3.97
CA TRP A 19 -17.27 -8.03 -5.07
C TRP A 19 -16.64 -8.09 -6.47
N SER A 20 -15.31 -8.07 -6.60
CA SER A 20 -14.65 -8.05 -7.92
C SER A 20 -14.66 -9.43 -8.58
N ASN A 21 -15.22 -9.51 -9.79
CA ASN A 21 -15.17 -10.71 -10.63
C ASN A 21 -13.79 -10.94 -11.24
N ASP A 22 -13.08 -9.84 -11.56
CA ASP A 22 -11.70 -9.89 -12.04
C ASP A 22 -10.77 -9.38 -10.92
N LYS A 23 -10.12 -10.34 -10.26
CA LYS A 23 -9.24 -10.05 -9.12
C LYS A 23 -7.90 -9.49 -9.54
N GLN A 24 -7.37 -9.91 -10.69
CA GLN A 24 -6.06 -9.45 -11.15
C GLN A 24 -6.15 -7.99 -11.61
N ALA A 25 -7.15 -7.68 -12.44
CA ALA A 25 -7.31 -6.33 -12.97
C ALA A 25 -7.61 -5.28 -11.89
N ILE A 26 -8.32 -5.65 -10.81
CA ILE A 26 -8.55 -4.74 -9.68
C ILE A 26 -7.29 -4.61 -8.81
N TRP A 27 -6.54 -5.70 -8.61
CA TRP A 27 -5.31 -5.69 -7.82
C TRP A 27 -4.27 -4.71 -8.41
N ASP A 28 -4.05 -4.76 -9.73
CA ASP A 28 -3.13 -3.85 -10.44
C ASP A 28 -3.50 -2.37 -10.27
N LYS A 29 -4.78 -2.07 -10.03
CA LYS A 29 -5.30 -0.70 -9.87
C LYS A 29 -5.39 -0.24 -8.42
N THR A 30 -5.06 -1.10 -7.46
CA THR A 30 -5.29 -0.86 -6.03
C THR A 30 -4.03 -1.05 -5.19
N LEU A 31 -2.86 -1.08 -5.83
CA LEU A 31 -1.57 -1.02 -5.14
C LEU A 31 -1.40 0.28 -4.36
N ASN A 32 -1.92 1.39 -4.88
CA ASN A 32 -1.89 2.70 -4.24
C ASN A 32 -3.30 3.29 -4.19
N ALA A 33 -3.59 4.07 -3.15
CA ALA A 33 -4.80 4.87 -3.04
C ALA A 33 -4.45 6.35 -3.08
N ARG A 34 -5.34 7.20 -3.59
CA ARG A 34 -5.19 8.66 -3.58
C ARG A 34 -5.97 9.24 -2.41
N GLY A 35 -5.31 9.94 -1.50
CA GLY A 35 -5.93 10.48 -0.28
C GLY A 35 -7.07 11.44 -0.54
N GLU A 36 -7.02 12.15 -1.66
CA GLU A 36 -8.06 13.09 -2.08
C GLU A 36 -9.40 12.40 -2.38
N THR A 37 -9.39 11.15 -2.82
CA THR A 37 -10.60 10.43 -3.29
C THR A 37 -10.85 9.12 -2.55
N ILE A 38 -10.05 8.82 -1.52
CA ILE A 38 -10.06 7.51 -0.87
C ILE A 38 -11.40 7.17 -0.19
N LEU A 39 -12.10 8.19 0.30
CA LEU A 39 -13.41 8.05 0.95
C LEU A 39 -14.56 7.89 -0.06
N GLU A 40 -14.32 8.15 -1.34
CA GLU A 40 -15.33 8.11 -2.40
C GLU A 40 -15.25 6.81 -3.21
N LYS A 41 -14.02 6.33 -3.46
CA LYS A 41 -13.76 5.19 -4.33
C LYS A 41 -14.30 3.89 -3.72
N PRO A 42 -15.17 3.13 -4.42
CA PRO A 42 -15.76 1.90 -3.87
C PRO A 42 -14.76 0.84 -3.40
N ALA A 43 -13.60 0.77 -4.05
CA ALA A 43 -12.55 -0.15 -3.64
C ALA A 43 -12.00 0.16 -2.24
N PHE A 44 -11.93 1.44 -1.85
CA PHE A 44 -11.22 1.87 -0.65
C PHE A 44 -12.14 2.38 0.47
N LYS A 45 -13.30 2.96 0.15
CA LYS A 45 -14.13 3.74 1.10
C LYS A 45 -14.43 3.04 2.42
N GLU A 46 -14.72 1.73 2.39
CA GLU A 46 -15.02 0.95 3.59
C GLU A 46 -13.75 0.74 4.42
N SER A 47 -12.67 0.32 3.78
CA SER A 47 -11.38 0.10 4.44
C SER A 47 -10.81 1.41 5.00
N ALA A 48 -11.05 2.52 4.31
CA ALA A 48 -10.69 3.87 4.73
C ALA A 48 -11.31 4.26 6.06
N ALA A 49 -12.58 3.88 6.27
CA ALA A 49 -13.30 4.18 7.48
C ALA A 49 -12.89 3.28 8.67
N THR A 50 -12.74 1.97 8.44
CA THR A 50 -12.72 0.99 9.56
C THR A 50 -11.52 0.04 9.59
N LYS A 51 -10.73 -0.06 8.52
CA LYS A 51 -9.67 -1.08 8.37
C LYS A 51 -8.31 -0.47 8.02
N ARG A 52 -7.96 0.59 8.76
CA ARG A 52 -6.69 1.30 8.62
C ARG A 52 -5.57 0.48 9.22
N CYS A 53 -4.48 0.34 8.49
CA CYS A 53 -3.25 -0.25 8.97
C CYS A 53 -2.06 0.69 8.72
N ILE A 54 -0.96 0.38 9.41
CA ILE A 54 0.30 1.10 9.28
C ILE A 54 1.30 0.14 8.67
N VAL A 55 1.99 0.61 7.63
CA VAL A 55 3.14 -0.11 7.07
C VAL A 55 4.40 0.61 7.50
N PHE A 56 5.26 -0.12 8.21
CA PHE A 56 6.60 0.32 8.57
C PHE A 56 7.55 0.00 7.43
N ILE A 57 8.23 1.02 6.89
CA ILE A 57 9.22 0.86 5.83
C ILE A 57 10.47 1.69 6.14
N GLU A 58 11.64 1.20 5.73
CA GLU A 58 12.90 1.96 5.83
C GLU A 58 12.98 3.10 4.81
N GLY A 59 12.33 2.89 3.67
CA GLY A 59 12.33 3.80 2.53
C GLY A 59 11.57 3.19 1.36
N PHE A 60 11.52 3.91 0.25
CA PHE A 60 10.91 3.46 -0.99
C PHE A 60 11.70 3.91 -2.22
N TYR A 61 11.45 3.26 -3.35
CA TYR A 61 12.07 3.64 -4.62
C TYR A 61 11.10 4.45 -5.47
N GLU A 62 11.59 5.56 -6.02
CA GLU A 62 10.89 6.32 -7.06
C GLU A 62 11.78 6.53 -8.28
N HIS A 63 11.14 6.56 -9.45
CA HIS A 63 11.84 6.76 -10.71
C HIS A 63 11.85 8.23 -11.09
N HIS A 64 13.04 8.82 -11.17
CA HIS A 64 13.22 10.14 -11.74
C HIS A 64 13.49 10.02 -13.24
N HIS A 65 12.61 10.63 -14.05
CA HIS A 65 12.74 10.64 -15.50
C HIS A 65 13.44 11.93 -15.95
N LYS A 66 14.61 11.80 -16.58
CA LYS A 66 15.40 12.93 -17.08
C LYS A 66 16.03 12.58 -18.43
N SER A 67 15.83 13.45 -19.42
CA SER A 67 16.39 13.30 -20.78
C SER A 67 16.16 11.92 -21.39
N GLY A 68 14.93 11.40 -21.29
CA GLY A 68 14.55 10.08 -21.82
C GLY A 68 15.06 8.87 -21.02
N SER A 69 15.83 9.09 -19.96
CA SER A 69 16.35 8.03 -19.08
C SER A 69 15.57 7.98 -17.77
N SER A 70 15.48 6.78 -17.16
CA SER A 70 14.85 6.56 -15.86
C SER A 70 15.90 6.16 -14.82
N PHE A 71 15.93 6.89 -13.71
CA PHE A 71 16.89 6.68 -12.63
C PHE A 71 16.14 6.29 -11.36
N PRO A 72 16.40 5.11 -10.78
CA PRO A 72 15.79 4.72 -9.51
C PRO A 72 16.48 5.44 -8.35
N TYR A 73 15.70 6.13 -7.52
CA TYR A 73 16.17 6.76 -6.30
C TYR A 73 15.57 6.09 -5.08
N PHE A 74 16.41 5.71 -4.12
CA PHE A 74 15.95 5.29 -2.80
C PHE A 74 15.70 6.52 -1.91
N ILE A 75 14.46 6.68 -1.47
CA ILE A 75 13.98 7.77 -0.63
C ILE A 75 13.77 7.23 0.77
N GLN A 76 14.41 7.85 1.76
CA GLN A 76 14.33 7.49 3.17
C GLN A 76 14.39 8.74 4.06
N LEU A 77 14.02 8.60 5.33
CA LEU A 77 14.19 9.68 6.31
C LEU A 77 15.68 9.98 6.54
N LYS A 78 16.01 11.25 6.76
CA LYS A 78 17.40 11.68 7.04
C LYS A 78 17.97 11.01 8.30
N ARG A 79 17.14 10.88 9.32
CA ARG A 79 17.41 10.03 10.47
C ARG A 79 16.93 8.66 10.05
N LYS A 80 17.79 7.63 10.06
CA LYS A 80 17.51 6.25 9.63
C LYS A 80 16.47 5.55 10.53
N THR A 81 15.30 6.15 10.64
CA THR A 81 14.11 5.70 11.35
C THR A 81 13.06 5.26 10.33
N PHE A 82 12.06 4.52 10.78
CA PHE A 82 10.99 4.05 9.90
C PHE A 82 10.08 5.18 9.41
N LEU A 83 9.70 5.11 8.14
CA LEU A 83 8.57 5.83 7.59
C LEU A 83 7.28 5.11 7.97
N GLN A 84 6.28 5.90 8.37
CA GLN A 84 4.95 5.41 8.64
C GLN A 84 4.06 5.71 7.43
N LEU A 85 3.54 4.66 6.80
CA LEU A 85 2.56 4.80 5.72
C LEU A 85 1.21 4.28 6.18
N ARG A 86 0.13 4.95 5.78
CA ARG A 86 -1.24 4.53 6.10
C ARG A 86 -1.80 3.72 4.94
N VAL A 87 -2.15 2.48 5.21
CA VAL A 87 -2.76 1.58 4.22
C VAL A 87 -4.14 1.16 4.70
N TYR A 88 -4.98 0.73 3.77
CA TYR A 88 -6.38 0.43 4.00
C TYR A 88 -6.68 -0.98 3.46
N GLY A 89 -6.98 -1.93 4.35
CA GLY A 89 -7.11 -3.35 3.99
C GLY A 89 -8.55 -3.85 3.91
N GLN A 90 -8.82 -4.84 3.05
CA GLN A 90 -9.98 -5.74 3.16
C GLN A 90 -9.44 -7.15 3.43
N ASN A 91 -9.99 -7.80 4.46
CA ASN A 91 -9.83 -9.19 4.88
C ASN A 91 -8.58 -9.94 4.37
N GLY A 92 -7.65 -10.16 5.29
CA GLY A 92 -6.31 -10.70 5.04
C GLY A 92 -6.25 -12.00 4.23
N ARG A 93 -5.43 -11.96 3.18
CA ARG A 93 -4.76 -13.12 2.60
C ARG A 93 -3.29 -12.76 2.35
N ILE A 94 -2.45 -13.78 2.38
CA ILE A 94 -0.97 -13.74 2.45
C ILE A 94 -0.38 -14.11 1.09
N MET A 95 0.66 -13.41 0.65
CA MET A 95 1.82 -14.02 -0.05
C MET A 95 3.12 -13.29 0.31
N LYS A 96 4.21 -14.07 0.43
CA LYS A 96 5.59 -13.62 0.60
C LYS A 96 6.10 -13.11 -0.74
N GLU A 97 6.64 -11.89 -0.80
CA GLU A 97 7.79 -11.53 -1.64
C GLU A 97 8.18 -10.05 -1.44
N LYS A 98 9.46 -9.77 -1.67
CA LYS A 98 10.05 -8.43 -1.59
C LYS A 98 9.62 -7.63 -2.82
N PHE A 99 9.03 -6.45 -2.64
CA PHE A 99 8.64 -5.60 -3.76
C PHE A 99 9.18 -4.18 -3.67
N SER A 100 9.68 -3.73 -4.81
CA SER A 100 10.17 -2.39 -5.13
C SER A 100 9.10 -1.63 -5.92
N LYS A 101 8.31 -0.81 -5.21
CA LYS A 101 7.65 0.44 -5.64
C LYS A 101 6.58 0.78 -4.63
N LEU A 102 6.68 1.92 -3.96
CA LEU A 102 5.73 2.37 -2.94
C LEU A 102 5.44 3.85 -3.19
N LEU A 103 4.19 4.17 -3.48
CA LEU A 103 3.66 5.52 -3.30
C LEU A 103 2.31 5.38 -2.61
N VAL A 104 2.34 5.38 -1.28
CA VAL A 104 1.14 5.36 -0.44
C VAL A 104 0.63 6.78 -0.27
N VAL A 105 -0.70 6.94 -0.33
CA VAL A 105 -1.39 8.01 0.39
C VAL A 105 -2.15 7.40 1.57
#